data_AF-A0A0C9R622-F1
#
_entry.id   AF-A0A0C9R622-F1
#
_cell.length_a   1.000
_cell.length_b   1.000
_cell.length_c   1.000
_cell.angle_alpha   90.00
_cell.angle_beta   90.00
_cell.angle_gamma   90.00
#
_symmetry.space_group_name_H-M   'P 1'
#
loop_
_entity.id
_entity.type
_entity.pdbx_description
1 polymer ?
#
loop_
_entity_poly.entity_id
_entity_poly.type
_entity_poly.pdbx_seq_one_letter_code
_entity_poly.pdbx_strand_id
1 'polypeptide(L)'
;MAVFGRLLFCACILAAFAEQDGATSDRSTATSTVDGFKLLAQGKTYRLRETSFYFQDNNTRRCFTAYVSEKNDNNHEVTLELGYNSVTEDTWPRHKITFTFEHHSGGYNKMITSSGAAPSKNYIFLTDNPECILIAALDDEHHSPAAAVTEARHEQSEGTLRGNCMLWLEDEKETKPNEECYKKYNGTAHS
;
A
#
# COMPACT_ATOMS: atom_id res chain seq x y z
N MET A 1 -58.88 -40.82 18.80
CA MET A 1 -57.62 -40.14 18.42
C MET A 1 -57.92 -38.64 18.32
N ALA A 2 -57.37 -37.86 19.24
CA ALA A 2 -57.36 -36.39 19.20
C ALA A 2 -56.66 -35.92 17.89
N VAL A 3 -56.86 -34.70 17.36
CA VAL A 3 -56.40 -33.43 17.94
C VAL A 3 -57.07 -32.25 17.21
N PHE A 4 -57.55 -31.32 18.03
CA PHE A 4 -57.71 -29.86 17.90
C PHE A 4 -57.29 -29.15 16.60
N GLY A 5 -58.16 -28.24 16.15
CA GLY A 5 -57.85 -27.21 15.16
C GLY A 5 -57.09 -26.01 15.72
N ARG A 6 -56.81 -25.05 14.83
CA ARG A 6 -56.58 -23.63 15.15
C ARG A 6 -56.66 -22.80 13.86
N LEU A 7 -57.68 -21.95 13.77
CA LEU A 7 -57.73 -20.80 12.87
C LEU A 7 -56.69 -19.79 13.37
N LEU A 8 -55.64 -19.55 12.59
CA LEU A 8 -54.70 -18.46 12.86
C LEU A 8 -55.23 -17.18 12.23
N PHE A 9 -55.89 -16.37 13.06
CA PHE A 9 -56.10 -14.95 12.83
C PHE A 9 -54.73 -14.26 12.81
N CYS A 10 -54.25 -13.86 11.62
CA CYS A 10 -53.11 -12.97 11.50
C CYS A 10 -53.62 -11.54 11.74
N ALA A 11 -53.60 -11.10 13.00
CA ALA A 11 -53.93 -9.75 13.37
C ALA A 11 -52.76 -8.82 13.01
N CYS A 12 -52.98 -7.95 12.03
CA CYS A 12 -52.12 -6.83 11.70
C CYS A 12 -52.00 -5.90 12.91
N ILE A 13 -50.82 -5.86 13.54
CA ILE A 13 -50.46 -4.76 14.44
C ILE A 13 -49.58 -3.81 13.64
N LEU A 14 -50.20 -2.76 13.11
CA LEU A 14 -49.52 -1.56 12.66
C LEU A 14 -48.99 -0.84 13.91
N ALA A 15 -47.68 -0.97 14.16
CA ALA A 15 -47.00 -0.07 15.09
C ALA A 15 -46.79 1.27 14.40
N ALA A 16 -47.58 2.27 14.80
CA ALA A 16 -47.41 3.66 14.42
C ALA A 16 -47.04 4.46 15.68
N PHE A 17 -45.77 4.88 15.79
CA PHE A 17 -45.29 6.02 16.59
C PHE A 17 -43.93 6.44 15.96
N ALA A 18 -43.92 7.51 15.15
CA ALA A 18 -43.60 8.90 15.52
C ALA A 18 -42.07 9.18 15.51
N GLU A 19 -41.63 9.96 14.51
CA GLU A 19 -40.36 10.69 14.48
C GLU A 19 -40.14 11.50 15.76
N GLN A 20 -38.91 11.56 16.26
CA GLN A 20 -38.16 12.84 16.37
C GLN A 20 -36.71 12.64 16.88
N ASP A 21 -35.79 13.20 16.07
CA ASP A 21 -34.46 13.75 16.35
C ASP A 21 -33.29 12.88 16.85
N GLY A 22 -32.22 12.98 16.06
CA GLY A 22 -30.89 13.23 16.62
C GLY A 22 -29.96 12.04 16.74
N ALA A 23 -29.97 11.10 15.79
CA ALA A 23 -28.81 10.23 15.62
C ALA A 23 -27.67 11.09 15.07
N THR A 24 -26.87 11.63 16.00
CA THR A 24 -25.53 12.12 15.73
C THR A 24 -24.84 11.01 14.95
N SER A 25 -24.62 11.26 13.66
CA SER A 25 -23.73 10.43 12.87
C SER A 25 -22.35 10.63 13.49
N ASP A 26 -22.02 9.81 14.48
CA ASP A 26 -20.65 9.43 14.74
C ASP A 26 -20.24 8.64 13.50
N ARG A 27 -19.91 9.42 12.46
CA ARG A 27 -18.93 9.05 11.47
C ARG A 27 -17.64 8.89 12.25
N SER A 28 -17.53 7.76 12.94
CA SER A 28 -16.24 7.14 13.18
C SER A 28 -15.64 7.01 11.81
N THR A 29 -14.84 8.01 11.45
CA THR A 29 -13.84 7.90 10.42
C THR A 29 -12.93 6.84 10.98
N ALA A 30 -13.27 5.57 10.76
CA ALA A 30 -12.32 4.49 10.84
C ALA A 30 -11.27 4.90 9.83
N THR A 31 -10.21 5.55 10.31
CA THR A 31 -8.96 5.71 9.59
C THR A 31 -8.54 4.28 9.30
N SER A 32 -8.96 3.78 8.13
CA SER A 32 -8.61 2.44 7.68
C SER A 32 -7.10 2.40 7.67
N THR A 33 -6.55 1.63 8.59
CA THR A 33 -5.13 1.50 8.77
C THR A 33 -4.54 0.80 7.55
N VAL A 34 -3.69 1.51 6.81
CA VAL A 34 -3.06 0.97 5.59
C VAL A 34 -2.22 -0.26 5.96
N ASP A 35 -2.40 -1.35 5.22
CA ASP A 35 -1.67 -2.61 5.40
C ASP A 35 -1.10 -3.08 4.06
N GLY A 36 0.15 -2.70 3.80
CA GLY A 36 0.85 -3.06 2.56
C GLY A 36 1.16 -4.56 2.48
N PHE A 37 1.37 -5.22 3.62
CA PHE A 37 1.63 -6.67 3.65
C PHE A 37 0.41 -7.48 3.21
N LYS A 38 -0.80 -7.11 3.66
CA LYS A 38 -2.05 -7.75 3.22
C LYS A 38 -2.37 -7.46 1.76
N LEU A 39 -2.04 -6.26 1.28
CA LEU A 39 -2.24 -5.85 -0.11
C LEU A 39 -1.46 -6.74 -1.10
N LEU A 40 -0.21 -7.09 -0.76
CA LEU A 40 0.65 -7.91 -1.62
C LEU A 40 0.28 -9.41 -1.50
N ALA A 41 -0.56 -9.88 -2.41
CA ALA A 41 -0.98 -11.28 -2.45
C ALA A 41 -0.01 -12.15 -3.26
N GLN A 42 0.33 -13.33 -2.76
CA GLN A 42 1.18 -14.29 -3.47
C GLN A 42 0.56 -14.67 -4.82
N GLY A 43 1.41 -14.77 -5.85
CA GLY A 43 0.98 -15.08 -7.21
C GLY A 43 0.47 -13.87 -7.99
N LYS A 44 0.46 -12.67 -7.41
CA LYS A 44 0.04 -11.44 -8.09
C LYS A 44 1.21 -10.66 -8.66
N THR A 45 0.93 -9.97 -9.77
CA THR A 45 1.87 -9.08 -10.44
C THR A 45 1.35 -7.65 -10.35
N TYR A 46 2.25 -6.72 -10.05
CA TYR A 46 1.98 -5.30 -10.00
C TYR A 46 2.86 -4.57 -11.01
N ARG A 47 2.32 -3.54 -11.66
CA ARG A 47 3.02 -2.76 -12.68
C ARG A 47 3.18 -1.31 -12.22
N LEU A 48 4.39 -0.78 -12.38
CA LEU A 48 4.68 0.63 -12.11
C LEU A 48 4.06 1.49 -13.22
N ARG A 49 3.38 2.56 -12.84
CA ARG A 49 2.71 3.49 -13.75
C ARG A 49 3.35 4.86 -13.77
N GLU A 50 3.58 5.42 -12.59
CA GLU A 50 4.09 6.78 -12.43
C GLU A 50 5.13 6.82 -11.32
N THR A 51 6.12 7.68 -11.47
CA THR A 51 7.08 8.04 -10.43
C THR A 51 7.22 9.55 -10.37
N SER A 52 7.38 10.10 -9.17
CA SER A 52 7.58 11.55 -9.00
C SER A 52 9.05 11.95 -9.15
N PHE A 53 9.93 10.96 -9.28
CA PHE A 53 11.34 11.07 -9.51
C PHE A 53 11.72 10.40 -10.84
N TYR A 54 12.86 10.79 -11.40
CA TYR A 54 13.41 10.16 -12.59
C TYR A 54 14.39 9.06 -12.21
N PHE A 55 14.25 7.89 -12.83
CA PHE A 55 15.33 6.90 -12.82
C PHE A 55 16.53 7.47 -13.59
N GLN A 56 17.72 7.44 -12.99
CA GLN A 56 18.96 7.85 -13.66
C GLN A 56 19.48 6.75 -14.59
N ASP A 57 18.67 6.32 -15.55
CA ASP A 57 18.96 5.18 -16.43
C ASP A 57 18.88 5.53 -17.92
N ASN A 58 18.77 6.82 -18.27
CA ASN A 58 18.58 7.31 -19.64
C ASN A 58 17.42 6.63 -20.40
N ASN A 59 16.33 6.26 -19.70
CA ASN A 59 15.18 5.56 -20.26
C ASN A 59 15.50 4.19 -20.88
N THR A 60 16.60 3.56 -20.45
CA THR A 60 17.01 2.22 -20.89
C THR A 60 16.20 1.11 -20.23
N ARG A 61 15.51 1.39 -19.11
CA ARG A 61 14.63 0.45 -18.43
C ARG A 61 13.21 1.01 -18.39
N ARG A 62 12.25 0.18 -18.79
CA ARG A 62 10.83 0.55 -18.85
C ARG A 62 9.97 -0.59 -18.35
N CYS A 63 8.67 -0.31 -18.15
CA CYS A 63 7.67 -1.33 -17.87
C CYS A 63 8.02 -2.19 -16.64
N PHE A 64 8.41 -1.54 -15.54
CA PHE A 64 8.73 -2.23 -14.30
C PHE A 64 7.53 -3.02 -13.78
N THR A 65 7.79 -4.27 -13.38
CA THR A 65 6.82 -5.17 -12.76
C THR A 65 7.39 -5.76 -11.47
N ALA A 66 6.50 -6.09 -10.55
CA ALA A 66 6.82 -6.79 -9.31
C ALA A 66 5.87 -7.99 -9.18
N TYR A 67 6.42 -9.20 -9.27
CA TYR A 67 5.68 -10.43 -9.03
C TYR A 67 5.91 -10.93 -7.60
N VAL A 68 4.83 -11.19 -6.85
CA VAL A 68 4.90 -11.72 -5.49
C VAL A 68 5.09 -13.23 -5.55
N SER A 69 6.34 -13.67 -5.51
CA SER A 69 6.70 -15.09 -5.63
C SER A 69 6.44 -15.88 -4.35
N GLU A 70 6.72 -15.28 -3.20
CA GLU A 70 6.60 -15.92 -1.89
C GLU A 70 6.08 -14.91 -0.86
N LYS A 71 5.31 -15.41 0.10
CA LYS A 71 4.79 -14.64 1.24
C LYS A 71 4.90 -15.49 2.50
N ASN A 72 5.51 -14.94 3.54
CA ASN A 72 5.69 -15.60 4.83
C ASN A 72 4.96 -14.80 5.93
N ASP A 73 3.80 -15.30 6.33
CA ASP A 73 2.94 -14.66 7.33
C ASP A 73 3.52 -14.66 8.74
N ASN A 74 4.43 -15.58 9.06
CA ASN A 74 5.02 -15.65 10.40
C ASN A 74 6.00 -14.49 10.65
N ASN A 75 6.73 -14.09 9.61
CA ASN A 75 7.77 -13.07 9.69
C ASN A 75 7.37 -11.75 9.01
N HIS A 76 6.16 -11.67 8.42
CA HIS A 76 5.72 -10.56 7.58
C HIS A 76 6.68 -10.27 6.42
N GLU A 77 7.17 -11.32 5.77
CA GLU A 77 8.12 -11.21 4.65
C GLU A 77 7.44 -11.47 3.31
N VAL A 78 7.89 -10.76 2.28
CA VAL A 78 7.45 -10.91 0.90
C VAL A 78 8.67 -10.98 -0.02
N THR A 79 8.74 -12.01 -0.86
CA THR A 79 9.76 -12.10 -1.92
C THR A 79 9.18 -11.66 -3.25
N LEU A 80 9.69 -10.54 -3.76
CA LEU A 80 9.31 -9.96 -5.04
C LEU A 80 10.32 -10.36 -6.12
N GLU A 81 9.83 -10.81 -7.27
CA GLU A 81 10.59 -10.89 -8.52
C GLU A 81 10.34 -9.61 -9.31
N LEU A 82 11.31 -8.69 -9.25
CA LEU A 82 11.27 -7.42 -9.96
C LEU A 82 11.76 -7.61 -11.39
N GLY A 83 10.94 -7.25 -12.37
CA GLY A 83 11.27 -7.29 -13.79
C GLY A 83 11.19 -5.92 -14.44
N TYR A 84 11.89 -5.75 -15.55
CA TYR A 84 11.77 -4.57 -16.42
C TYR A 84 12.11 -4.95 -17.86
N ASN A 85 11.65 -4.16 -18.82
CA ASN A 85 12.09 -4.25 -20.20
C ASN A 85 13.39 -3.44 -20.39
N SER A 86 14.46 -4.11 -20.79
CA SER A 86 15.73 -3.51 -21.19
C SER A 86 15.63 -3.08 -22.64
N VAL A 87 15.51 -1.77 -22.89
CA VAL A 87 15.32 -1.22 -24.25
C VAL A 87 16.54 -1.47 -25.14
N THR A 88 17.73 -1.49 -24.56
CA THR A 88 18.99 -1.66 -25.32
C THR A 88 19.23 -3.10 -25.75
N GLU A 89 18.73 -4.06 -24.98
CA GLU A 89 18.97 -5.50 -25.21
C GLU A 89 17.74 -6.24 -25.70
N ASP A 90 16.56 -5.61 -25.64
CA ASP A 90 15.24 -6.23 -25.84
C ASP A 90 15.03 -7.49 -24.97
N THR A 91 15.51 -7.40 -23.73
CA THR A 91 15.43 -8.47 -22.72
C THR A 91 14.52 -8.08 -21.57
N TRP A 92 14.06 -9.09 -20.82
CA TRP A 92 13.28 -8.92 -19.59
C TRP A 92 14.03 -9.49 -18.38
N PRO A 93 15.14 -8.86 -17.96
CA PRO A 93 15.86 -9.28 -16.76
C PRO A 93 14.95 -9.24 -15.53
N ARG A 94 15.20 -10.16 -14.60
CA ARG A 94 14.44 -10.27 -13.36
C ARG A 94 15.34 -10.55 -12.17
N HIS A 95 15.01 -9.95 -11.04
CA HIS A 95 15.77 -10.08 -9.80
C HIS A 95 14.83 -10.36 -8.63
N LYS A 96 15.20 -11.32 -7.79
CA LYS A 96 14.46 -11.63 -6.57
C LYS A 96 14.99 -10.80 -5.42
N ILE A 97 14.09 -10.17 -4.67
CA ILE A 97 14.38 -9.39 -3.47
C ILE A 97 13.34 -9.73 -2.43
N THR A 98 13.80 -10.07 -1.22
CA THR A 98 12.94 -10.28 -0.07
C THR A 98 12.86 -9.00 0.75
N PHE A 99 11.64 -8.65 1.14
CA PHE A 99 11.33 -7.52 2.00
C PHE A 99 10.65 -8.01 3.28
N THR A 100 10.96 -7.35 4.40
CA THR A 100 10.23 -7.48 5.65
C THR A 100 9.29 -6.29 5.82
N PHE A 101 8.09 -6.52 6.32
CA PHE A 101 7.14 -5.48 6.68
C PHE A 101 7.17 -5.20 8.18
N GLU A 102 7.29 -3.92 8.52
CA GLU A 102 7.21 -3.41 9.88
C GLU A 102 5.90 -2.67 10.10
N HIS A 103 5.46 -2.65 11.37
CA HIS A 103 4.37 -1.81 11.79
C HIS A 103 4.76 -0.32 11.67
N HIS A 104 3.92 0.46 10.99
CA HIS A 104 3.99 1.92 10.97
C HIS A 104 2.56 2.48 10.86
N SER A 105 2.27 3.55 11.59
CA SER A 105 0.93 4.18 11.63
C SER A 105 -0.25 3.21 11.84
N GLY A 106 -0.02 2.13 12.62
CA GLY A 106 -1.02 1.13 13.02
C GLY A 106 -1.06 -0.16 12.18
N GLY A 107 -0.40 -0.23 11.02
CA GLY A 107 -0.47 -1.37 10.10
C GLY A 107 0.90 -1.81 9.57
N TYR A 108 0.97 -2.94 8.88
CA TYR A 108 2.21 -3.42 8.24
C TYR A 108 2.40 -2.72 6.89
N ASN A 109 2.78 -1.45 6.92
CA ASN A 109 2.89 -0.60 5.73
C ASN A 109 4.30 -0.05 5.48
N LYS A 110 5.28 -0.31 6.34
CA LYS A 110 6.69 0.01 6.08
C LYS A 110 7.41 -1.24 5.55
N MET A 111 7.90 -1.19 4.32
CA MET A 111 8.55 -2.30 3.63
C MET A 111 10.06 -2.03 3.53
N ILE A 112 10.87 -2.95 4.03
CA ILE A 112 12.32 -2.80 4.19
C ILE A 112 12.99 -4.00 3.54
N THR A 113 14.05 -3.79 2.77
CA THR A 113 14.84 -4.91 2.24
C THR A 113 15.37 -5.78 3.39
N SER A 114 15.12 -7.09 3.35
CA SER A 114 15.60 -8.00 4.39
C SER A 114 17.14 -7.96 4.49
N SER A 115 17.67 -8.11 5.70
CA SER A 115 19.10 -7.97 6.02
C SER A 115 19.99 -8.79 5.08
N GLY A 116 21.00 -8.16 4.47
CA GLY A 116 22.00 -8.81 3.60
C GLY A 116 21.85 -8.54 2.11
N ALA A 117 20.74 -7.96 1.66
CA ALA A 117 20.59 -7.45 0.30
C ALA A 117 20.95 -5.96 0.26
N ALA A 118 22.07 -5.64 -0.41
CA ALA A 118 22.52 -4.27 -0.64
C ALA A 118 22.15 -3.81 -2.06
N PRO A 119 21.75 -2.54 -2.28
CA PRO A 119 21.50 -1.51 -1.25
C PRO A 119 20.17 -1.74 -0.52
N SER A 120 20.12 -1.35 0.76
CA SER A 120 18.86 -1.26 1.48
C SER A 120 17.91 -0.32 0.75
N LYS A 121 16.63 -0.68 0.69
CA LYS A 121 15.57 0.20 0.22
C LYS A 121 14.40 0.10 1.17
N ASN A 122 13.94 1.28 1.60
CA ASN A 122 12.85 1.42 2.52
C ASN A 122 11.70 2.12 1.82
N TYR A 123 10.49 1.62 2.03
CA TYR A 123 9.28 2.11 1.39
C TYR A 123 8.15 2.21 2.39
N ILE A 124 7.23 3.16 2.19
CA ILE A 124 6.00 3.28 2.97
C ILE A 124 4.81 3.19 2.00
N PHE A 125 3.90 2.27 2.29
CA PHE A 125 2.59 2.20 1.63
C PHE A 125 1.68 3.28 2.20
N LEU A 126 1.16 4.10 1.30
CA LEU A 126 0.22 5.19 1.59
C LEU A 126 -1.22 4.79 1.29
N THR A 127 -1.40 3.69 0.56
CA THR A 127 -2.70 3.08 0.24
C THR A 127 -2.60 1.55 0.20
N ASP A 128 -3.74 0.90 0.38
CA ASP A 128 -3.94 -0.55 0.39
C ASP A 128 -4.99 -1.00 -0.65
N ASN A 129 -5.21 -0.19 -1.69
CA ASN A 129 -6.11 -0.53 -2.81
C ASN A 129 -5.28 -1.10 -3.98
N PRO A 130 -5.55 -2.33 -4.46
CA PRO A 130 -4.82 -2.93 -5.60
C PRO A 130 -4.97 -2.15 -6.93
N GLU A 131 -6.02 -1.34 -7.07
CA GLU A 131 -6.24 -0.47 -8.24
C GLU A 131 -5.58 0.91 -8.07
N CYS A 132 -4.94 1.17 -6.93
CA CYS A 132 -4.25 2.42 -6.66
C CYS A 132 -3.26 2.24 -5.50
N ILE A 133 -2.09 1.66 -5.78
CA ILE A 133 -1.06 1.43 -4.77
C ILE A 133 -0.06 2.58 -4.83
N LEU A 134 -0.07 3.42 -3.80
CA LEU A 134 0.83 4.55 -3.63
C LEU A 134 1.90 4.16 -2.62
N ILE A 135 3.16 4.27 -3.04
CA ILE A 135 4.31 3.94 -2.23
C ILE A 135 5.27 5.13 -2.24
N ALA A 136 5.72 5.57 -1.08
CA ALA A 136 6.84 6.50 -0.95
C ALA A 136 8.13 5.72 -0.73
N ALA A 137 9.17 5.96 -1.52
CA ALA A 137 10.52 5.52 -1.22
C ALA A 137 11.14 6.48 -0.20
N LEU A 138 11.71 5.91 0.86
CA LEU A 138 12.47 6.67 1.84
C LEU A 138 13.92 6.72 1.37
N ASP A 139 14.52 7.91 1.40
CA ASP A 139 15.96 8.01 1.22
C ASP A 139 16.66 7.24 2.34
N ASP A 140 17.65 6.43 1.99
CA ASP A 140 18.54 5.85 2.98
C ASP A 140 19.20 7.04 3.69
N GLU A 141 19.09 7.14 5.02
CA GLU A 141 19.90 8.08 5.81
C GLU A 141 21.34 7.95 5.30
N HIS A 142 21.81 9.01 4.64
CA HIS A 142 23.19 9.05 4.18
C HIS A 142 24.06 8.74 5.38
N HIS A 143 24.97 7.79 5.23
CA HIS A 143 26.16 7.72 6.06
C HIS A 143 26.83 9.09 6.00
N SER A 144 26.49 9.97 6.94
CA SER A 144 27.20 11.20 7.16
C SER A 144 28.61 10.80 7.60
N PRO A 145 29.66 11.12 6.84
CA PRO A 145 31.01 10.82 7.29
C PRO A 145 31.27 11.71 8.51
N ALA A 146 31.31 11.07 9.68
CA ALA A 146 31.80 11.56 10.96
C ALA A 146 32.11 13.06 11.02
N ALA A 147 31.12 13.86 11.44
CA ALA A 147 31.39 15.12 12.12
C ALA A 147 31.22 14.87 13.62
N ALA A 148 32.29 15.15 14.37
CA ALA A 148 32.42 14.93 15.79
C ALA A 148 31.30 15.60 16.61
N VAL A 149 30.85 14.86 17.64
CA VAL A 149 30.35 15.29 18.96
C VAL A 149 29.68 16.67 19.02
N THR A 150 28.36 16.71 19.21
CA THR A 150 27.77 17.28 20.43
C THR A 150 26.32 16.85 20.60
N GLU A 151 25.95 16.47 21.82
CA GLU A 151 24.58 16.18 22.22
C GLU A 151 23.66 17.38 21.99
N ALA A 152 22.58 17.16 21.25
CA ALA A 152 21.34 17.89 21.43
C ALA A 152 20.20 16.94 21.07
N ARG A 153 19.32 16.67 22.06
CA ARG A 153 18.00 16.09 21.84
C ARG A 153 17.33 16.86 20.69
N HIS A 154 17.10 16.19 19.57
CA HIS A 154 16.15 16.67 18.59
C HIS A 154 15.09 15.60 18.39
N GLU A 155 13.86 16.04 18.65
CA GLU A 155 12.64 15.31 18.35
C GLU A 155 12.70 14.73 16.93
N GLN A 156 12.24 13.50 16.84
CA GLN A 156 12.11 12.73 15.62
C GLN A 156 11.18 13.47 14.67
N SER A 157 11.74 14.38 13.86
CA SER A 157 11.03 14.96 12.73
C SER A 157 10.75 13.81 11.77
N GLU A 158 9.47 13.47 11.61
CA GLU A 158 9.02 12.65 10.50
C GLU A 158 9.65 13.20 9.22
N GLY A 159 10.56 12.43 8.63
CA GLY A 159 11.24 12.80 7.41
C GLY A 159 10.20 13.15 6.35
N THR A 160 10.32 14.33 5.78
CA THR A 160 9.33 14.85 4.84
C THR A 160 9.30 13.90 3.63
N LEU A 161 8.20 13.14 3.47
CA LEU A 161 7.96 12.14 2.39
C LEU A 161 7.94 12.72 0.96
N ARG A 162 8.44 13.94 0.79
CA ARG A 162 8.31 14.74 -0.43
C ARG A 162 9.23 14.22 -1.53
N GLY A 163 8.62 13.91 -2.68
CA GLY A 163 9.34 13.78 -3.95
C GLY A 163 9.68 12.37 -4.43
N ASN A 164 9.51 11.33 -3.59
CA ASN A 164 9.91 9.95 -3.92
C ASN A 164 8.72 8.97 -4.02
N CYS A 165 7.60 9.39 -4.60
CA CYS A 165 6.39 8.58 -4.75
C CYS A 165 6.41 7.71 -6.01
N MET A 166 5.77 6.55 -5.91
CA MET A 166 5.53 5.60 -6.99
C MET A 166 4.06 5.17 -6.97
N LEU A 167 3.45 5.09 -8.15
CA LEU A 167 2.11 4.56 -8.36
C LEU A 167 2.17 3.20 -9.05
N TRP A 168 1.65 2.18 -8.38
CA TRP A 168 1.56 0.81 -8.86
C TRP A 168 0.10 0.37 -9.00
N LEU A 169 -0.16 -0.55 -9.92
CA LEU A 169 -1.46 -1.18 -10.14
C LEU A 169 -1.31 -2.70 -10.20
N GLU A 170 -2.29 -3.46 -9.71
CA GLU A 170 -2.38 -4.90 -10.00
C GLU A 170 -2.58 -5.12 -11.50
N ASP A 171 -1.69 -5.89 -12.12
CA ASP A 171 -1.54 -5.96 -13.58
C ASP A 171 -2.75 -6.57 -14.30
N GLU A 172 -3.44 -7.49 -13.62
CA GLU A 172 -4.60 -8.22 -14.16
C GLU A 172 -5.90 -7.42 -14.09
N LYS A 173 -5.94 -6.34 -13.29
CA LYS A 173 -7.15 -5.57 -13.04
C LYS A 173 -7.22 -4.31 -13.89
N GLU A 174 -6.15 -3.52 -13.88
CA GLU A 174 -6.19 -2.18 -14.45
C GLU A 174 -4.99 -1.88 -15.33
N THR A 175 -5.28 -1.42 -16.55
CA THR A 175 -4.24 -1.01 -17.49
C THR A 175 -3.86 0.45 -17.36
N LYS A 176 -4.63 1.26 -16.63
CA LYS A 176 -4.39 2.69 -16.36
C LYS A 176 -5.00 3.06 -15.00
N PRO A 177 -4.41 3.99 -14.25
CA PRO A 177 -5.01 4.46 -13.00
C PRO A 177 -6.30 5.24 -13.30
N ASN A 178 -7.31 5.08 -12.44
CA ASN A 178 -8.52 5.89 -12.52
C ASN A 178 -8.24 7.36 -12.09
N GLU A 179 -9.18 8.26 -12.37
CA GLU A 179 -9.00 9.70 -12.13
C GLU A 179 -8.78 10.03 -10.64
N GLU A 180 -9.49 9.33 -9.75
CA GLU A 180 -9.34 9.50 -8.30
C GLU A 180 -7.94 9.11 -7.83
N CYS A 181 -7.44 7.97 -8.30
CA CYS A 181 -6.10 7.50 -8.01
C CYS A 181 -5.04 8.49 -8.49
N TYR A 182 -5.19 9.01 -9.71
CA TYR A 182 -4.25 9.97 -10.27
C TYR A 182 -4.25 11.31 -9.51
N LYS A 183 -5.43 11.78 -9.07
CA LYS A 183 -5.54 12.95 -8.19
C LYS A 183 -4.82 12.72 -6.87
N LYS A 184 -5.00 11.55 -6.25
CA LYS A 184 -4.32 11.19 -5.00
C LYS A 184 -2.81 11.12 -5.16
N TYR A 185 -2.35 10.52 -6.26
CA TYR A 185 -0.93 10.47 -6.62
C TYR A 185 -0.35 11.88 -6.74
N ASN A 186 -0.95 12.76 -7.56
CA ASN A 186 -0.46 14.13 -7.75
C ASN A 186 -0.47 14.94 -6.45
N GLY A 187 -1.52 14.78 -5.65
CA GLY A 187 -1.61 15.41 -4.34
C GLY A 187 -0.53 14.94 -3.36
N THR A 188 -0.03 13.71 -3.51
CA THR A 188 1.03 13.18 -2.63
C THR A 188 2.43 13.51 -3.17
N ALA A 189 2.62 13.35 -4.48
CA ALA A 189 3.88 13.52 -5.18
C ALA A 189 4.40 14.97 -5.19
N HIS A 190 3.50 15.95 -5.10
CA HIS A 190 3.81 17.37 -5.28
C HIS A 190 3.39 18.29 -4.11
N SER A 191 2.91 17.74 -2.99
CA SER A 191 2.56 18.52 -1.79
C SER A 191 3.78 18.87 -0.96
#